data_AF-A0A259HJD1-F1
#
_entry.id   AF-A0A259HJD1-F1
#
_cell.length_a   1.000
_cell.length_b   1.000
_cell.length_c   1.000
_cell.angle_alpha   90.00
_cell.angle_beta   90.00
_cell.angle_gamma   90.00
#
_symmetry.space_group_name_H-M   'P 1'
#
loop_
_entity.id
_entity.type
_entity.pdbx_description
1 polymer ?
#
loop_
_entity_poly.entity_id
_entity_poly.type
_entity_poly.pdbx_seq_one_letter_code
_entity_poly.pdbx_strand_id
1 'polypeptide(L)' 'MRASLEVADIFRSAGPAYRAAHAGHLSLGQLKVMTAIENCRTAALGGHVEACDDCGHWRIA' A
#
# COMPACT_ATOMS: atom_id res chain seq x y z
N MET A 1 -12.09 6.79 -11.53
CA MET A 1 -12.92 6.10 -10.53
C MET A 1 -11.97 5.52 -9.50
N ARG A 2 -12.02 5.96 -8.23
CA ARG A 2 -11.17 5.42 -7.16
C ARG A 2 -11.85 4.18 -6.60
N ALA A 3 -11.10 3.11 -6.34
CA ALA A 3 -11.65 1.94 -5.67
C ALA A 3 -12.12 2.35 -4.26
N SER A 4 -13.33 1.95 -3.88
CA SER A 4 -13.91 2.30 -2.57
C SER A 4 -13.21 1.61 -1.40
N LEU A 5 -12.34 0.63 -1.68
CA LEU A 5 -11.58 -0.16 -0.71
C LEU A 5 -10.24 -0.54 -1.33
N GLU A 6 -9.14 -0.29 -0.63
CA GLU A 6 -7.79 -0.66 -1.05
C GLU A 6 -7.21 -1.78 -0.17
N VAL A 7 -6.23 -2.52 -0.67
CA VAL A 7 -5.56 -3.59 0.13
C VAL A 7 -4.93 -3.01 1.41
N ALA A 8 -4.48 -1.76 1.36
CA ALA A 8 -3.95 -1.06 2.52
C ALA A 8 -5.01 -0.86 3.62
N ASP A 9 -6.28 -0.66 3.27
CA ASP A 9 -7.38 -0.57 4.25
C ASP A 9 -7.63 -1.91 4.94
N ILE A 10 -7.53 -3.01 4.20
CA ILE A 10 -7.64 -4.37 4.74
C ILE A 10 -6.50 -4.64 5.73
N PHE A 11 -5.26 -4.31 5.37
CA PHE A 11 -4.13 -4.51 6.29
C PHE A 11 -4.19 -3.58 7.52
N ARG A 12 -4.62 -2.33 7.38
CA ARG A 12 -4.82 -1.44 8.54
C ARG A 12 -5.87 -2.00 9.51
N SER A 13 -6.97 -2.54 9.00
CA SER A 13 -8.08 -3.05 9.84
C SER A 13 -7.84 -4.46 10.39
N ALA A 14 -7.36 -5.38 9.56
CA ALA A 14 -7.25 -6.81 9.90
C ALA A 14 -5.80 -7.31 10.07
N GLY A 15 -4.80 -6.56 9.57
CA GLY A 15 -3.40 -6.94 9.57
C GLY A 15 -2.81 -7.25 10.96
N PRO A 16 -3.08 -6.45 12.01
CA PRO A 16 -2.59 -6.75 13.36
C PRO A 16 -3.06 -8.11 13.88
N ALA A 17 -4.35 -8.41 13.77
CA ALA A 17 -4.93 -9.68 14.21
C ALA A 17 -4.38 -10.86 13.39
N TYR A 18 -4.27 -10.69 12.07
CA TYR A 18 -3.71 -11.70 11.19
C TYR A 18 -2.24 -12.03 11.53
N ARG A 19 -1.40 -11.01 11.75
CA ARG A 19 0.01 -11.19 12.13
C ARG A 19 0.14 -11.90 13.47
N ALA A 20 -0.71 -11.58 14.44
CA ALA A 20 -0.72 -12.26 15.73
C ALA A 20 -1.11 -13.74 15.60
N ALA A 21 -2.15 -14.04 14.81
CA ALA A 21 -2.63 -15.41 14.59
C ALA A 21 -1.63 -16.29 13.81
N HIS A 22 -0.76 -15.68 12.98
CA HIS A 22 0.22 -16.39 12.14
C HIS A 22 1.68 -16.12 12.56
N ALA A 23 1.90 -15.75 13.82
CA ALA A 23 3.25 -15.51 14.34
C ALA A 23 4.13 -16.76 14.15
N GLY A 24 5.34 -16.56 13.63
CA GLY A 24 6.28 -17.65 13.28
C GLY A 24 6.03 -18.34 11.94
N HIS A 25 4.87 -18.13 11.31
CA HIS A 25 4.54 -18.67 9.98
C HIS A 25 4.70 -17.65 8.85
N LEU A 26 4.85 -16.37 9.19
CA LEU A 26 5.13 -15.31 8.24
C LEU A 26 6.63 -15.08 8.11
N SER A 27 7.14 -15.19 6.89
CA SER A 27 8.51 -14.81 6.57
C SER A 27 8.73 -13.30 6.76
N LEU A 28 9.98 -12.91 6.99
CA LEU A 28 10.36 -11.50 7.07
C LEU A 28 9.95 -10.71 5.80
N GLY A 29 10.05 -11.33 4.63
CA GLY A 29 9.62 -10.72 3.36
C GLY A 29 8.13 -10.40 3.34
N GLN A 30 7.28 -11.34 3.78
CA GLN A 30 5.84 -11.12 3.87
C GLN A 30 5.50 -9.98 4.84
N LEU A 31 6.14 -9.96 6.02
CA LEU A 31 5.95 -8.88 7.00
C LEU A 31 6.32 -7.52 6.41
N LYS A 32 7.45 -7.43 5.70
CA LYS A 32 7.88 -6.20 5.03
C LYS A 32 6.89 -5.74 3.96
N VAL A 33 6.36 -6.66 3.15
CA VAL A 33 5.35 -6.36 2.12
C VAL A 33 4.08 -5.82 2.76
N MET A 34 3.58 -6.45 3.84
CA MET A 34 2.40 -5.97 4.55
C MET A 34 2.60 -4.53 5.06
N THR A 35 3.73 -4.26 5.73
CA THR A 35 4.07 -2.91 6.22
C THR A 35 4.22 -1.90 5.09
N ALA A 36 4.85 -2.29 3.98
CA ALA A 36 4.99 -1.42 2.81
C ALA A 36 3.63 -1.04 2.22
N ILE A 37 2.70 -2.00 2.13
CA ILE A 37 1.34 -1.74 1.64
C ILE A 37 0.54 -0.88 2.61
N GLU A 38 0.67 -1.09 3.92
CA GLU A 38 0.03 -0.23 4.94
C GLU A 38 0.50 1.23 4.86
N ASN A 39 1.81 1.43 4.61
CA ASN A 39 2.46 2.74 4.54
C ASN A 39 2.38 3.42 3.17
N CYS A 40 2.15 2.65 2.10
CA CYS A 40 2.08 3.19 0.76
C CYS A 40 0.86 4.12 0.66
N ARG A 41 1.10 5.38 0.29
CA ARG A 41 0.03 6.31 -0.07
C ARG A 41 -0.34 6.01 -1.52
N THR A 42 -1.57 5.58 -1.77
CA THR A 42 -2.06 5.40 -3.14
C THR A 42 -2.13 6.72 -3.88
N ALA A 43 -2.36 6.69 -5.20
CA ALA A 43 -2.57 7.85 -6.06
C ALA A 43 -3.32 9.01 -5.37
N ALA A 44 -4.35 8.65 -4.62
CA ALA A 44 -5.28 9.60 -4.04
C ALA A 44 -4.86 10.16 -2.66
N LEU A 45 -3.74 9.72 -2.08
CA LEU A 45 -3.12 10.29 -0.89
C LEU A 45 -1.75 10.94 -1.17
N GLY A 46 -1.41 11.13 -2.46
CA GLY A 46 -0.13 11.69 -2.89
C GLY A 46 0.93 10.63 -3.22
N GLY A 47 0.51 9.47 -3.76
CA GLY A 47 1.37 8.37 -4.20
C GLY A 47 2.47 8.71 -5.20
N HIS A 48 2.97 7.72 -5.94
CA HIS A 48 4.11 7.95 -6.84
C HIS A 48 3.70 8.90 -7.96
N VAL A 49 4.32 10.08 -8.01
CA VAL A 49 4.09 11.04 -9.09
C VAL A 49 4.89 10.60 -10.29
N GLU A 50 4.19 10.17 -11.32
CA GLU A 50 4.75 10.00 -12.66
C GLU A 50 4.63 11.34 -13.39
N ALA A 51 5.76 11.92 -13.79
CA ALA A 51 5.81 13.17 -14.54
C ALA A 51 6.58 12.97 -15.86
N CYS A 52 6.11 13.62 -16.93
CA CYS A 52 6.80 13.70 -18.21
C CYS A 52 7.46 15.06 -18.34
N ASP A 53 8.79 15.08 -18.39
CA ASP A 53 9.56 16.32 -18.47
C ASP A 53 9.43 17.03 -19.84
N ASP A 54 9.02 16.32 -20.90
CA ASP A 54 8.84 16.88 -22.24
C ASP A 54 7.51 17.63 -22.43
N CYS A 55 6.42 17.14 -21.85
CA CYS A 55 5.09 17.73 -22.02
C CYS A 55 4.49 18.32 -20.74
N GLY A 56 5.17 18.19 -19.60
CA GLY A 56 4.73 18.69 -18.29
C GLY A 56 3.52 17.95 -17.72
N HIS A 57 3.09 16.86 -18.34
CA HIS A 57 2.01 16.04 -17.82
C HIS A 57 2.48 15.29 -16.58
N TRP A 58 1.69 15.35 -15.51
CA TRP A 58 1.93 14.55 -14.32
C TRP A 58 0.64 13.85 -13.89
N ARG A 59 0.81 12.66 -13.35
CA ARG A 59 -0.25 11.89 -12.70
C ARG A 59 0.29 11.22 -11.47
N ILE A 60 -0.59 10.92 -10.53
CA ILE A 60 -0.26 10.10 -9.38
C ILE A 60 -0.68 8.67 -9.71
N ALA A 61 0.27 7.73 -9.63
CA ALA A 61 0.07 6.29 -9.89
C ALA A 61 -0.76 5.61 -8.81
#